data_AF-A0A5N7ZFC3-F1
#
_entry.id   AF-A0A5N7ZFC3-F1
#
_cell.length_a   1.000
_cell.length_b   1.000
_cell.length_c   1.000
_cell.angle_alpha   90.00
_cell.angle_beta   90.00
_cell.angle_gamma   90.00
#
_symmetry.space_group_name_H-M   'P 1'
#
loop_
_entity.id
_entity.type
_entity.pdbx_description
1 polymer ?
#
loop_
_entity_poly.entity_id
_entity_poly.type
_entity_poly.pdbx_seq_one_letter_code
_entity_poly.pdbx_strand_id
1 'polypeptide(L)'
;MTLEGFINQWSTLFLSVYYLIVIAVCCIVIYNTKSPAKASAYLLLVTFLPVAGIFVYFSFGFNYRKREIYSKKIIKDDNLLAQVIRAVNDNSRKILQNKPEAFGNFDSVAKMVLKNENSLISDNNCVDLLINGEQKFPRLLDDLRAAEKNIHLEY
;
A
#
# COMPACT_ATOMS: atom_id res chain seq x y z
N MET A 1 38.50 47.95 -8.75
CA MET A 1 37.70 46.74 -8.49
C MET A 1 38.57 45.56 -8.88
N THR A 2 39.09 44.80 -7.92
CA THR A 2 40.14 43.79 -8.17
C THR A 2 39.55 42.53 -8.83
N LEU A 3 40.23 41.97 -9.83
CA LEU A 3 39.83 40.73 -10.52
C LEU A 3 39.58 39.58 -9.53
N GLU A 4 40.33 39.53 -8.44
CA GLU A 4 40.18 38.54 -7.37
C GLU A 4 38.82 38.65 -6.65
N GLY A 5 38.31 39.86 -6.45
CA GLY A 5 37.00 40.08 -5.85
C GLY A 5 35.86 39.57 -6.74
N PHE A 6 36.00 39.70 -8.06
CA PHE A 6 35.06 39.14 -9.02
C PHE A 6 35.12 37.60 -9.03
N ILE A 7 36.31 37.01 -9.14
CA ILE A 7 36.48 35.54 -9.13
C ILE A 7 35.91 34.91 -7.85
N ASN A 8 36.11 35.54 -6.70
CA ASN A 8 35.58 35.06 -5.42
C ASN A 8 34.05 35.17 -5.31
N GLN A 9 33.43 36.18 -5.93
CA GLN A 9 31.97 36.29 -5.97
C GLN A 9 31.35 35.19 -6.84
N TRP A 10 31.95 34.88 -7.99
CA TRP A 10 31.46 33.80 -8.84
C TRP A 10 31.69 32.43 -8.21
N SER A 11 32.85 32.20 -7.56
CA SER A 11 33.13 30.93 -6.90
C SER A 11 32.20 30.65 -5.73
N THR A 12 31.86 31.66 -4.93
CA THR A 12 30.89 31.54 -3.83
C THR A 12 29.48 31.27 -4.34
N LEU A 13 29.07 31.90 -5.43
CA LEU A 13 27.79 31.60 -6.10
C LEU A 13 27.74 30.16 -6.61
N PHE A 14 28.75 29.70 -7.34
CA PHE A 14 28.83 28.31 -7.81
C PHE A 14 28.78 27.30 -6.66
N LEU A 15 29.50 27.58 -5.57
CA LEU A 15 29.52 26.72 -4.40
C LEU A 15 28.14 26.64 -3.73
N SER A 16 27.42 27.77 -3.63
CA SER A 16 26.08 27.81 -3.05
C SER A 16 25.06 26.99 -3.86
N VAL A 17 25.05 27.14 -5.18
CA VAL A 17 24.17 26.38 -6.09
C VAL A 17 24.48 24.89 -6.01
N TYR A 18 25.76 24.54 -5.91
CA TYR A 18 26.19 23.16 -5.76
C TYR A 18 25.64 22.51 -4.48
N TYR A 19 25.76 23.17 -3.33
CA TYR A 19 25.20 22.64 -2.08
C TYR A 19 23.67 22.52 -2.13
N LEU A 20 22.98 23.46 -2.78
CA LEU A 20 21.53 23.36 -2.99
C LEU A 20 21.15 22.11 -3.79
N ILE A 21 21.90 21.79 -4.84
CA ILE A 21 21.68 20.57 -5.65
C ILE A 21 21.90 19.32 -4.80
N VAL A 22 22.98 19.27 -4.01
CA VAL A 22 23.28 18.13 -3.13
C VAL A 22 22.16 17.91 -2.11
N ILE A 23 21.70 18.98 -1.46
CA ILE A 23 20.59 18.92 -0.50
C ILE A 23 19.30 18.45 -1.18
N ALA A 24 18.98 18.98 -2.35
CA ALA A 24 17.80 18.55 -3.11
C ALA A 24 17.85 17.06 -3.45
N VAL A 25 19.01 16.55 -3.86
CA VAL A 25 19.19 15.11 -4.15
C VAL A 25 19.04 14.28 -2.87
N CYS A 26 19.61 14.71 -1.74
CA CYS A 26 19.42 14.02 -0.46
C CYS A 26 17.92 13.92 -0.08
N CYS A 27 17.15 14.99 -0.26
CA CYS A 27 15.69 14.97 -0.05
C CYS A 27 15.00 13.96 -0.99
N ILE A 28 15.39 13.93 -2.27
CA ILE A 28 14.85 12.98 -3.26
C ILE A 28 15.18 11.54 -2.87
N VAL A 29 16.39 11.26 -2.39
CA VAL A 29 16.82 9.93 -1.93
C VAL A 29 15.95 9.45 -0.77
N ILE A 30 15.75 10.30 0.24
CA ILE A 30 14.92 9.99 1.42
C ILE A 30 13.47 9.73 1.01
N TYR A 31 12.90 10.57 0.14
CA TYR A 31 11.50 10.44 -0.28
C TYR A 31 11.24 9.17 -1.11
N ASN A 32 12.17 8.78 -1.99
CA ASN A 32 11.94 7.68 -2.93
C ASN A 32 12.45 6.33 -2.43
N THR A 33 13.35 6.28 -1.43
CA THR A 33 13.95 5.03 -0.98
C THR A 33 13.25 4.49 0.26
N LYS A 34 12.38 3.48 0.07
CA LYS A 34 11.59 2.87 1.16
C LYS A 34 12.41 2.12 2.22
N SER A 35 13.61 1.65 1.88
CA SER A 35 14.46 0.89 2.80
C SER A 35 15.47 1.82 3.47
N PRO A 36 15.49 1.93 4.81
CA PRO A 36 16.43 2.80 5.52
C PRO A 36 17.89 2.51 5.21
N ALA A 37 18.26 1.23 5.07
CA ALA A 37 19.62 0.80 4.75
C ALA A 37 20.08 1.23 3.35
N LYS A 38 19.18 1.23 2.36
CA LYS A 38 19.50 1.71 1.01
C LYS A 38 19.57 3.23 0.96
N ALA A 39 18.68 3.90 1.69
CA ALA A 39 18.66 5.36 1.77
C ALA A 39 19.97 5.88 2.37
N SER A 40 20.42 5.30 3.49
CA SER A 40 21.70 5.69 4.12
C SER A 40 22.90 5.44 3.21
N ALA A 41 22.94 4.32 2.47
CA ALA A 41 24.01 4.06 1.50
C ALA A 41 24.06 5.11 0.38
N TYR A 42 22.92 5.50 -0.19
CA TYR A 42 22.87 6.55 -1.22
C TYR A 42 23.19 7.93 -0.67
N LEU A 43 22.73 8.26 0.54
CA LEU A 43 23.08 9.53 1.20
C LEU A 43 24.59 9.62 1.43
N LEU A 44 25.22 8.53 1.86
CA LEU A 44 26.66 8.46 2.03
C LEU A 44 27.38 8.65 0.69
N LEU A 45 26.92 7.98 -0.38
CA LEU A 45 27.49 8.13 -1.73
C LEU A 45 27.37 9.57 -2.24
N VAL A 46 26.20 10.21 -2.08
CA VAL A 46 25.96 11.60 -2.52
C VAL A 46 26.69 12.62 -1.64
N THR A 47 26.92 12.33 -0.36
CA THR A 47 27.65 13.25 0.53
C THR A 47 29.16 13.20 0.30
N PHE A 48 29.72 12.00 0.16
CA PHE A 48 31.18 11.82 -0.01
C PHE A 48 31.63 11.95 -1.47
N LEU A 49 30.80 11.51 -2.42
CA LEU A 49 31.05 11.61 -3.86
C LEU A 49 29.86 12.30 -4.53
N PRO A 50 29.66 13.60 -4.34
CA PRO A 50 28.47 14.33 -4.81
C PRO A 50 28.17 14.15 -6.30
N VAL A 51 29.15 14.27 -7.19
CA VAL A 51 28.89 14.07 -8.63
C VAL A 51 28.59 12.59 -8.93
N ALA A 52 29.47 11.67 -8.56
CA ALA A 52 29.30 10.24 -8.88
C ALA A 52 28.10 9.61 -8.13
N GLY A 53 27.83 10.04 -6.91
CA GLY A 53 26.71 9.64 -6.06
C GLY A 53 25.36 9.99 -6.63
N ILE A 54 25.24 11.19 -7.19
CA ILE A 54 24.03 11.58 -7.92
C ILE A 54 23.82 10.63 -9.12
N PHE A 55 24.86 10.39 -9.93
CA PHE A 55 24.78 9.47 -11.07
C PHE A 55 24.40 8.04 -10.68
N VAL A 56 25.02 7.49 -9.64
CA VAL A 56 24.74 6.14 -9.14
C VAL A 56 23.30 6.05 -8.61
N TYR A 57 22.83 7.05 -7.87
CA TYR A 57 21.46 7.08 -7.37
C TYR A 57 20.43 7.13 -8.51
N PHE A 58 20.63 7.98 -9.52
CA PHE A 58 19.71 8.03 -10.66
C PHE A 58 19.72 6.74 -11.50
N SER A 59 20.85 6.04 -11.56
CA SER A 59 20.97 4.79 -12.33
C SER A 59 20.35 3.58 -11.61
N PHE A 60 20.53 3.46 -10.29
CA PHE A 60 20.16 2.25 -9.52
C PHE A 60 19.12 2.49 -8.43
N GLY A 61 19.01 3.71 -7.90
CA GLY A 61 18.10 4.07 -6.81
C GLY A 61 16.72 4.53 -7.29
N PHE A 62 16.67 5.23 -8.43
CA PHE A 62 15.42 5.77 -8.97
C PHE A 62 14.62 4.70 -9.73
N ASN A 63 13.74 3.99 -9.03
CA ASN A 63 12.86 2.95 -9.60
C ASN A 63 11.74 3.54 -10.49
N TYR A 64 12.07 4.08 -11.66
CA TYR A 64 11.14 4.73 -12.59
C TYR A 64 10.00 3.80 -13.05
N ARG A 65 10.33 2.54 -13.37
CA ARG A 65 9.41 1.57 -13.98
C ARG A 65 8.28 1.09 -13.06
N LYS A 66 8.46 1.17 -11.73
CA LYS A 66 7.48 0.65 -10.77
C LYS A 66 6.37 1.65 -10.45
N ARG A 67 6.54 2.95 -10.71
CA ARG A 67 5.54 3.97 -10.35
C ARG A 67 4.43 4.09 -11.39
N GLU A 68 4.78 4.06 -12.67
CA GLU A 68 3.85 4.18 -13.81
C GLU A 68 2.88 2.98 -13.92
N ILE A 69 3.40 1.75 -13.84
CA ILE A 69 2.58 0.52 -13.99
C ILE A 69 1.64 0.33 -12.79
N TYR A 70 2.13 0.58 -11.57
CA TYR A 70 1.31 0.45 -10.38
C TYR A 70 0.29 1.57 -10.28
N SER A 71 0.61 2.81 -10.67
CA SER A 71 -0.36 3.91 -10.65
C SER A 71 -1.57 3.63 -11.56
N LYS A 72 -1.34 3.16 -12.79
CA LYS A 72 -2.44 2.81 -13.72
C LYS A 72 -3.26 1.62 -13.23
N LYS A 73 -2.61 0.62 -12.62
CA LYS A 73 -3.30 -0.53 -12.02
C LYS A 73 -4.11 -0.13 -10.78
N ILE A 74 -3.54 0.68 -9.89
CA ILE A 74 -4.22 1.20 -8.68
C ILE A 74 -5.47 1.98 -9.06
N ILE A 75 -5.40 2.92 -10.02
CA ILE A 75 -6.57 3.73 -10.42
C ILE A 75 -7.69 2.86 -11.05
N LYS A 76 -7.33 1.84 -11.84
CA LYS A 76 -8.30 0.93 -12.43
C LYS A 76 -8.93 0.00 -11.39
N ASP A 77 -8.11 -0.49 -10.46
CA ASP A 77 -8.53 -1.35 -9.35
C ASP A 77 -9.41 -0.55 -8.37
N ASP A 78 -9.12 0.72 -8.09
CA ASP A 78 -9.91 1.58 -7.20
C ASP A 78 -11.33 1.83 -7.74
N ASN A 79 -11.48 2.07 -9.04
CA ASN A 79 -12.79 2.26 -9.66
C ASN A 79 -13.62 0.97 -9.64
N LEU A 80 -12.98 -0.17 -9.90
CA LEU A 80 -13.63 -1.49 -9.88
C LEU A 80 -13.99 -1.88 -8.45
N LEU A 81 -13.06 -1.67 -7.50
CA LEU A 81 -13.25 -1.88 -6.08
C LEU A 81 -14.41 -1.03 -5.55
N ALA A 82 -14.47 0.26 -5.90
CA ALA A 82 -15.56 1.13 -5.52
C ALA A 82 -16.92 0.68 -6.11
N GLN A 83 -16.94 0.13 -7.32
CA GLN A 83 -18.15 -0.45 -7.91
C GLN A 83 -18.59 -1.72 -7.17
N VAL A 84 -17.65 -2.62 -6.86
CA VAL A 84 -17.93 -3.84 -6.10
C VAL A 84 -18.43 -3.49 -4.70
N ILE A 85 -17.74 -2.62 -3.97
CA ILE A 85 -18.15 -2.17 -2.63
C ILE A 85 -19.55 -1.56 -2.67
N ARG A 86 -19.86 -0.71 -3.66
CA ARG A 86 -21.22 -0.15 -3.82
C ARG A 86 -22.26 -1.24 -4.07
N ALA A 87 -22.01 -2.13 -5.03
CA ALA A 87 -22.96 -3.19 -5.38
C ALA A 87 -23.24 -4.12 -4.19
N VAL A 88 -22.21 -4.47 -3.42
CA VAL A 88 -22.39 -5.33 -2.24
C VAL A 88 -23.08 -4.58 -1.10
N ASN A 89 -22.73 -3.32 -0.85
CA ASN A 89 -23.42 -2.49 0.15
C ASN A 89 -24.91 -2.34 -0.16
N ASP A 90 -25.26 -2.13 -1.44
CA ASP A 90 -26.66 -2.05 -1.88
C ASP A 90 -27.39 -3.39 -1.65
N ASN A 91 -26.73 -4.51 -1.95
CA ASN A 91 -27.29 -5.83 -1.69
C ASN A 91 -27.50 -6.10 -0.19
N SER A 92 -26.51 -5.80 0.64
CA SER A 92 -26.60 -5.99 2.08
C SER A 92 -27.67 -5.08 2.73
N ARG A 93 -27.87 -3.86 2.21
CA ARG A 93 -29.02 -3.00 2.61
C ARG A 93 -30.36 -3.61 2.23
N LYS A 94 -30.48 -4.18 1.03
CA LYS A 94 -31.72 -4.87 0.60
C LYS A 94 -32.04 -6.07 1.49
N ILE A 95 -31.04 -6.86 1.88
CA ILE A 95 -31.25 -8.00 2.79
C ILE A 95 -31.82 -7.51 4.13
N LEU A 96 -31.24 -6.45 4.70
CA LEU A 96 -31.69 -5.89 5.98
C LEU A 96 -33.11 -5.30 5.92
N GLN A 97 -33.51 -4.72 4.78
CA GLN A 97 -34.85 -4.18 4.58
C GLN A 97 -35.90 -5.25 4.28
N ASN A 98 -35.56 -6.24 3.45
CA ASN A 98 -36.52 -7.22 2.94
C ASN A 98 -36.68 -8.44 3.86
N LYS A 99 -35.73 -8.69 4.76
CA LYS A 99 -35.73 -9.84 5.67
C LYS A 99 -35.41 -9.45 7.11
N PRO A 100 -36.12 -8.50 7.74
CA PRO A 100 -35.84 -8.07 9.11
C PRO A 100 -35.97 -9.23 10.11
N GLU A 101 -36.87 -10.18 9.85
CA GLU A 101 -37.07 -11.37 10.70
C GLU A 101 -35.86 -12.31 10.73
N ALA A 102 -35.05 -12.35 9.67
CA ALA A 102 -33.87 -13.22 9.60
C ALA A 102 -32.79 -12.87 10.63
N PHE A 103 -32.81 -11.64 11.15
CA PHE A 103 -31.84 -11.16 12.13
C PHE A 103 -32.32 -11.30 13.57
N GLY A 104 -33.63 -11.44 13.81
CA GLY A 104 -34.21 -11.56 15.15
C GLY A 104 -33.63 -10.55 16.15
N ASN A 105 -33.06 -11.04 17.25
CA ASN A 105 -32.43 -10.21 18.29
C ASN A 105 -31.10 -9.56 17.87
N PHE A 106 -30.55 -9.92 16.71
CA PHE A 106 -29.26 -9.43 16.21
C PHE A 106 -29.39 -8.29 15.19
N ASP A 107 -30.59 -7.74 14.97
CA ASP A 107 -30.83 -6.62 14.04
C ASP A 107 -29.90 -5.42 14.29
N SER A 108 -29.67 -5.06 15.56
CA SER A 108 -28.73 -4.00 15.93
C SER A 108 -27.28 -4.30 15.51
N VAL A 109 -26.86 -5.55 15.66
CA VAL A 109 -25.52 -6.01 15.24
C VAL A 109 -25.42 -6.00 13.72
N ALA A 110 -26.45 -6.47 13.01
CA ALA A 110 -26.48 -6.43 11.55
C ALA A 110 -26.39 -4.98 11.01
N LYS A 111 -27.11 -4.04 11.62
CA LYS A 111 -27.00 -2.60 11.27
C LYS A 111 -25.63 -2.02 11.58
N MET A 112 -24.99 -2.43 12.68
CA MET A 112 -23.64 -1.99 13.03
C MET A 112 -22.61 -2.48 12.01
N VAL A 113 -22.69 -3.74 11.59
CA VAL A 113 -21.83 -4.34 10.56
C VAL A 113 -21.92 -3.52 9.26
N LEU A 114 -23.12 -3.19 8.79
CA LEU A 114 -23.31 -2.35 7.59
C LEU A 114 -22.76 -0.93 7.70
N LYS A 115 -22.72 -0.36 8.91
CA LYS A 115 -22.20 1.00 9.11
C LYS A 115 -20.68 1.05 9.02
N ASN A 116 -20.01 -0.08 9.23
CA ASN A 116 -18.57 -0.20 9.09
C ASN A 116 -18.23 -0.49 7.61
N GLU A 117 -17.62 0.48 6.92
CA GLU A 117 -17.57 0.59 5.44
C GLU A 117 -16.95 -0.59 4.66
N ASN A 118 -16.51 -1.66 5.32
CA ASN A 118 -15.95 -2.86 4.69
C ASN A 118 -16.60 -4.18 5.11
N SER A 119 -17.71 -4.14 5.87
CA SER A 119 -18.34 -5.37 6.35
C SER A 119 -19.66 -5.64 5.62
N LEU A 120 -19.75 -6.83 5.05
CA LEU A 120 -20.79 -7.20 4.10
C LEU A 120 -21.72 -8.23 4.75
N ILE A 121 -23.00 -8.16 4.39
CA ILE A 121 -24.01 -9.16 4.81
C ILE A 121 -24.47 -9.93 3.57
N SER A 122 -24.41 -11.25 3.65
CA SER A 122 -24.97 -12.20 2.68
C SER A 122 -26.12 -12.99 3.31
N ASP A 123 -27.04 -13.45 2.48
CA ASP A 123 -28.11 -14.37 2.85
C ASP A 123 -27.91 -15.75 2.20
N ASN A 124 -28.68 -16.74 2.63
CA ASN A 124 -28.63 -18.12 2.11
C ASN A 124 -27.26 -18.80 2.28
N ASN A 125 -26.53 -18.49 3.35
CA ASN A 125 -25.27 -19.16 3.66
C ASN A 125 -25.54 -20.58 4.20
N CYS A 126 -24.76 -21.55 3.75
CA CYS A 126 -24.64 -22.85 4.42
C CYS A 126 -23.46 -22.77 5.39
N VAL A 127 -23.75 -22.89 6.68
CA VAL A 127 -22.76 -22.69 7.75
C VAL A 127 -22.75 -23.92 8.65
N ASP A 128 -21.57 -24.50 8.83
CA ASP A 128 -21.32 -25.55 9.81
C ASP A 128 -20.62 -24.93 11.03
N LEU A 129 -21.21 -25.07 12.21
CA LEU A 129 -20.61 -24.59 13.45
C LEU A 129 -19.66 -25.66 14.02
N LEU A 130 -18.36 -25.37 14.02
CA LEU A 130 -17.34 -26.25 14.61
C LEU A 130 -16.92 -25.69 15.97
N ILE A 131 -17.26 -26.39 17.04
CA ILE A 131 -16.93 -25.98 18.40
C ILE A 131 -15.69 -26.75 18.86
N ASN A 132 -14.64 -26.01 19.22
CA ASN A 132 -13.32 -26.51 19.65
C ASN A 132 -12.47 -27.16 18.54
N GLY A 133 -11.24 -27.53 18.94
CA GLY A 133 -10.25 -28.10 18.03
C GLY A 133 -10.60 -29.51 17.56
N GLU A 134 -11.27 -30.29 18.41
CA GLU A 134 -11.65 -31.69 18.15
C GLU A 134 -12.59 -31.80 16.96
N GLN A 135 -13.43 -30.78 16.72
CA GLN A 135 -14.30 -30.70 15.54
C GLN A 135 -13.61 -29.99 14.37
N LYS A 136 -12.86 -28.91 14.67
CA LYS A 136 -12.23 -28.06 13.64
C LYS A 136 -11.10 -28.75 12.89
N PHE A 137 -10.20 -29.45 13.57
CA PHE A 137 -9.00 -30.00 12.93
C PHE A 137 -9.29 -31.17 11.97
N PRO A 138 -10.15 -32.15 12.31
CA PRO A 138 -10.52 -33.19 11.35
C PRO A 138 -11.15 -32.62 10.09
N ARG A 139 -12.14 -31.71 10.23
CA ARG A 139 -12.80 -31.06 9.10
C ARG A 139 -11.83 -30.27 8.24
N LEU A 140 -10.93 -29.49 8.85
CA LEU A 140 -9.90 -28.76 8.12
C LEU A 140 -9.00 -29.70 7.32
N LEU A 141 -8.56 -30.82 7.90
CA LEU A 141 -7.70 -31.78 7.19
C LEU A 141 -8.42 -32.44 6.03
N ASP A 142 -9.71 -32.71 6.14
CA ASP A 142 -10.52 -33.24 5.05
C ASP A 142 -10.72 -32.21 3.94
N ASP A 143 -11.02 -30.95 4.30
CA ASP A 143 -11.13 -29.85 3.33
C ASP A 143 -9.80 -29.61 2.59
N LEU A 144 -8.65 -29.71 3.30
CA LEU A 144 -7.32 -29.60 2.70
C LEU A 144 -7.03 -30.75 1.72
N ARG A 145 -7.48 -31.97 2.00
CA ARG A 145 -7.32 -33.13 1.10
C ARG A 145 -8.23 -33.04 -0.12
N ALA A 146 -9.41 -32.45 0.03
CA ALA A 146 -10.40 -32.31 -1.04
C ALA A 146 -10.16 -31.09 -1.95
N ALA A 147 -9.29 -30.16 -1.57
CA ALA A 147 -9.05 -28.93 -2.32
C ALA A 147 -8.36 -29.20 -3.68
N GLU A 148 -9.03 -28.82 -4.77
CA GLU A 148 -8.52 -29.05 -6.14
C GLU A 148 -7.75 -27.87 -6.74
N LYS A 149 -8.15 -26.63 -6.40
CA LYS A 149 -7.65 -25.41 -7.07
C LYS A 149 -6.69 -24.61 -6.21
N ASN A 150 -7.18 -24.10 -5.08
CA ASN A 150 -6.43 -23.19 -4.23
C ASN A 150 -6.77 -23.44 -2.76
N ILE A 151 -5.77 -23.29 -1.89
CA ILE A 151 -5.92 -23.25 -0.44
C ILE A 151 -5.44 -21.87 0.01
N HIS A 152 -6.31 -21.11 0.67
CA HIS A 152 -5.96 -19.86 1.33
C HIS A 152 -5.99 -20.09 2.84
N LEU A 153 -4.83 -19.99 3.48
CA LEU A 153 -4.68 -20.24 4.91
C LEU A 153 -4.14 -18.98 5.60
N GLU A 154 -4.88 -18.48 6.58
CA GLU A 154 -4.49 -17.39 7.48
C GLU A 154 -4.78 -17.88 8.90
N TYR A 155 -3.79 -17.82 9.80
CA TYR A 155 -3.89 -18.29 11.18
C TYR A 155 -3.00 -17.47 12.11
#